data_AF-A0A7X4Y9L8-F1
#
_entry.id   AF-A0A7X4Y9L8-F1
#
_cell.length_a   1.000
_cell.length_b   1.000
_cell.length_c   1.000
_cell.angle_alpha   90.00
_cell.angle_beta   90.00
_cell.angle_gamma   90.00
#
_symmetry.space_group_name_H-M   'P 1'
#
loop_
_entity.id
_entity.type
_entity.pdbx_description
1 polymer ?
#
loop_
_entity_poly.entity_id
_entity_poly.type
_entity_poly.pdbx_seq_one_letter_code
_entity_poly.pdbx_strand_id
1 'polypeptide(L)'
;MANNMWEQTAAMAKQHEQQGGAWLKLANDGDTAVVVFLGEPYPREVVFLDNKFVPFDETLKAQGHKPSLRVALNVAVHGTREVKVMEQAVTFFNTLMELRAKYGLEKWAFEVKRRGAAKDTKTTYSILPDRQLTQEEMAAFQALQQHDLPKLYAAEAAAAASSTPTGTSSNAKAGEPVDVKLAQAMATALKGLPREAVDRFLQKFGVQRIRDIPASKGELARAYVDSLVAEYSPESVADVDPFGP
;
A
#
# COMPACT_ATOMS: atom_id res chain seq x y z
N MET A 1 -12.10 -26.21 -19.73
CA MET A 1 -11.24 -25.49 -20.68
C MET A 1 -9.83 -25.52 -20.12
N ALA A 2 -8.83 -25.82 -20.93
CA ALA A 2 -7.45 -25.91 -20.45
C ALA A 2 -6.93 -24.50 -20.16
N ASN A 3 -6.74 -24.16 -18.88
CA ASN A 3 -6.01 -22.95 -18.51
C ASN A 3 -4.60 -23.09 -19.09
N ASN A 4 -4.21 -22.18 -19.99
CA ASN A 4 -2.86 -22.19 -20.51
C ASN A 4 -1.88 -21.72 -19.40
N MET A 5 -0.58 -22.01 -19.57
CA MET A 5 0.42 -21.65 -18.56
C MET A 5 0.52 -20.13 -18.32
N TRP A 6 0.10 -19.31 -19.28
CA TRP A 6 0.04 -17.85 -19.12
C TRP A 6 -1.06 -17.43 -18.14
N GLU A 7 -2.26 -17.98 -18.26
CA GLU A 7 -3.39 -17.74 -17.36
C GLU A 7 -3.07 -18.25 -15.95
N GLN A 8 -2.43 -19.41 -15.85
CA GLN A 8 -2.01 -19.97 -14.56
C GLN A 8 -0.95 -19.09 -13.88
N THR A 9 0.04 -18.61 -14.64
CA THR A 9 1.08 -17.72 -14.11
C THR A 9 0.51 -16.35 -13.72
N ALA A 10 -0.42 -15.80 -14.51
CA ALA A 10 -1.10 -14.55 -14.17
C ALA A 10 -1.94 -14.67 -12.89
N ALA A 11 -2.63 -15.80 -12.70
CA ALA A 11 -3.35 -16.08 -11.47
C ALA A 11 -2.42 -16.20 -10.26
N MET A 12 -1.28 -16.89 -10.40
CA MET A 12 -0.26 -16.99 -9.34
C MET A 12 0.37 -15.65 -8.99
N ALA A 13 0.65 -14.80 -9.99
CA ALA A 13 1.18 -13.45 -9.77
C ALA A 13 0.19 -12.59 -8.99
N LYS A 14 -1.10 -12.61 -9.38
CA LYS A 14 -2.17 -11.90 -8.66
C LYS A 14 -2.34 -12.40 -7.23
N GLN A 15 -2.22 -13.71 -7.01
CA GLN A 15 -2.24 -14.29 -5.66
C GLN A 15 -1.04 -13.80 -4.82
N HIS A 16 0.15 -13.74 -5.41
CA HIS A 16 1.35 -13.19 -4.75
C HIS A 16 1.22 -11.70 -4.41
N GLU A 17 0.56 -10.90 -5.25
CA GLU A 17 0.31 -9.48 -4.97
C GLU A 17 -0.72 -9.26 -3.85
N GLN A 18 -1.60 -10.24 -3.64
CA GLN A 18 -2.56 -10.23 -2.53
C GLN A 18 -1.94 -10.76 -1.22
N GLN A 19 -0.84 -11.52 -1.26
CA GLN A 19 -0.18 -12.02 -0.05
C GLN A 19 0.46 -10.91 0.78
N GLY A 20 0.31 -10.98 2.10
CA GLY A 20 1.07 -10.17 3.07
C GLY A 20 0.45 -8.84 3.51
N GLY A 21 -0.74 -8.47 3.03
CA GLY A 21 -1.46 -7.27 3.49
C GLY A 21 -2.84 -7.58 4.06
N ALA A 22 -3.29 -6.84 5.07
CA ALA A 22 -4.66 -6.97 5.59
C ALA A 22 -5.72 -6.50 4.58
N TRP A 23 -5.37 -5.67 3.60
CA TRP A 23 -6.29 -5.05 2.66
C TRP A 23 -6.52 -5.87 1.39
N LEU A 24 -7.78 -6.00 0.96
CA LEU A 24 -8.14 -6.55 -0.34
C LEU A 24 -7.78 -5.54 -1.44
N LYS A 25 -6.82 -5.88 -2.30
CA LYS A 25 -6.35 -5.02 -3.40
C LYS A 25 -6.95 -5.47 -4.74
N LEU A 26 -7.75 -4.60 -5.34
CA LEU A 26 -8.15 -4.63 -6.74
C LEU A 26 -7.46 -3.44 -7.41
N ALA A 27 -6.27 -3.65 -7.99
CA ALA A 27 -5.35 -2.58 -8.37
C ALA A 27 -5.60 -2.06 -9.78
N ASN A 28 -6.09 -2.92 -10.67
CA ASN A 28 -6.21 -2.67 -12.10
C ASN A 28 -7.67 -2.63 -12.54
N ASP A 29 -7.89 -2.04 -13.71
CA ASP A 29 -9.20 -2.10 -14.36
C ASP A 29 -9.56 -3.55 -14.66
N GLY A 30 -10.82 -3.92 -14.40
CA GLY A 30 -11.32 -5.26 -14.59
C GLY A 30 -10.92 -6.25 -13.50
N ASP A 31 -10.15 -5.85 -12.48
CA ASP A 31 -9.80 -6.74 -11.37
C ASP A 31 -11.05 -7.22 -10.64
N THR A 32 -11.15 -8.55 -10.50
CA THR A 32 -12.20 -9.22 -9.75
C THR A 32 -11.65 -9.95 -8.52
N ALA A 33 -12.50 -10.10 -7.52
CA ALA A 33 -12.36 -11.05 -6.42
C ALA A 33 -13.73 -11.60 -6.02
N VAL A 34 -13.81 -12.90 -5.75
CA VAL A 34 -15.00 -13.53 -5.16
C VAL A 34 -14.82 -13.59 -3.66
N VAL A 35 -15.73 -12.98 -2.92
CA VAL A 35 -15.63 -12.76 -1.47
C VAL A 35 -16.87 -13.20 -0.71
N VAL A 36 -16.68 -13.57 0.56
CA VAL A 36 -17.74 -13.77 1.55
C VAL A 36 -17.61 -12.68 2.61
N PHE A 37 -18.69 -11.96 2.90
CA PHE A 37 -18.67 -10.90 3.92
C PHE A 37 -18.76 -11.50 5.32
N LEU A 38 -17.95 -10.97 6.24
CA LEU A 38 -17.83 -11.46 7.60
C LEU A 38 -18.13 -10.33 8.59
N GLY A 39 -18.90 -10.67 9.63
CA GLY A 39 -19.15 -9.78 10.76
C GLY A 39 -19.90 -8.48 10.41
N GLU A 40 -19.68 -7.47 11.23
CA GLU A 40 -20.35 -6.18 11.13
C GLU A 40 -19.51 -5.13 10.37
N PRO A 41 -20.16 -4.18 9.68
CA PRO A 41 -19.47 -3.06 9.06
C PRO A 41 -18.87 -2.11 10.10
N TYR A 42 -17.72 -1.54 9.80
CA TYR A 42 -17.10 -0.47 10.59
C TYR A 42 -17.17 0.87 9.82
N PRO A 43 -18.07 1.79 10.21
CA PRO A 43 -18.23 3.08 9.55
C PRO A 43 -17.13 4.07 9.94
N ARG A 44 -16.71 4.89 8.99
CA ARG A 44 -15.70 5.93 9.18
C ARG A 44 -16.11 7.20 8.45
N GLU A 45 -16.18 8.31 9.17
CA GLU A 45 -16.26 9.63 8.54
C GLU A 45 -14.85 10.11 8.20
N VAL A 46 -14.62 10.41 6.93
CA VAL A 46 -13.31 10.79 6.42
C VAL A 46 -13.38 11.97 5.47
N VAL A 47 -12.25 12.62 5.24
CA VAL A 47 -12.05 13.60 4.16
C VAL A 47 -10.91 13.11 3.27
N PHE A 48 -11.03 13.30 1.96
CA PHE A 48 -9.93 13.02 1.04
C PHE A 48 -9.03 14.25 0.92
N LEU A 49 -7.83 14.17 1.50
CA LEU A 49 -6.80 15.21 1.48
C LEU A 49 -5.48 14.61 1.05
N ASP A 50 -4.71 15.33 0.22
CA ASP A 50 -3.37 14.91 -0.21
C ASP A 50 -3.29 13.45 -0.69
N ASN A 51 -4.28 13.05 -1.49
CA ASN A 51 -4.40 11.71 -2.06
C ASN A 51 -4.59 10.57 -1.02
N LYS A 52 -5.08 10.89 0.19
CA LYS A 52 -5.44 9.91 1.24
C LYS A 52 -6.76 10.25 1.91
N PHE A 53 -7.42 9.24 2.48
CA PHE A 53 -8.55 9.44 3.39
C PHE A 53 -8.02 9.65 4.80
N VAL A 54 -8.35 10.79 5.41
CA VAL A 54 -8.07 11.09 6.82
C VAL A 54 -9.36 11.11 7.64
N PRO A 55 -9.35 10.70 8.91
CA PRO A 55 -10.51 10.83 9.79
C PRO A 55 -11.02 12.28 9.81
N PHE A 56 -12.33 12.44 9.70
CA PHE A 56 -12.95 13.76 9.83
C PHE A 56 -13.04 14.16 11.30
N ASP A 57 -12.59 15.36 11.64
CA ASP A 57 -12.60 15.91 12.99
C ASP A 57 -13.11 17.37 13.01
N GLU A 58 -13.18 17.96 14.21
CA GLU A 58 -13.65 19.34 14.37
C GLU A 58 -12.71 20.37 13.71
N THR A 59 -11.41 20.06 13.63
CA THR A 59 -10.42 20.91 12.96
C THR A 59 -10.72 21.01 11.47
N LEU A 60 -10.94 19.87 10.81
CA LEU A 60 -11.29 19.80 9.40
C LEU A 60 -12.66 20.43 9.13
N LYS A 61 -13.61 20.27 10.05
CA LYS A 61 -14.92 20.93 9.99
C LYS A 61 -14.78 22.46 10.02
N ALA A 62 -13.96 23.00 10.93
CA ALA A 62 -13.70 24.43 11.03
C ALA A 62 -13.01 25.01 9.78
N GLN A 63 -12.19 24.19 9.10
CA GLN A 63 -11.57 24.51 7.81
C GLN A 63 -12.55 24.43 6.62
N GLY A 64 -13.82 24.06 6.85
CA GLY A 64 -14.85 23.98 5.81
C GLY A 64 -14.85 22.68 5.00
N HIS A 65 -14.09 21.66 5.41
CA HIS A 65 -14.14 20.35 4.77
C HIS A 65 -15.46 19.64 5.06
N LYS A 66 -15.89 18.81 4.10
CA LYS A 66 -17.13 18.02 4.20
C LYS A 66 -16.80 16.55 4.45
N PRO A 67 -17.48 15.89 5.40
CA PRO A 67 -17.26 14.48 5.65
C PRO A 67 -17.77 13.62 4.49
N SER A 68 -17.11 12.49 4.30
CA SER A 68 -17.50 11.41 3.41
C SER A 68 -17.50 10.10 4.19
N LEU A 69 -18.58 9.32 4.10
CA LEU A 69 -18.66 8.02 4.74
C LEU A 69 -17.89 6.97 3.93
N ARG A 70 -16.94 6.32 4.59
CA ARG A 70 -16.30 5.08 4.16
C ARG A 70 -16.70 3.96 5.10
N VAL A 71 -16.88 2.76 4.56
CA VAL A 71 -17.26 1.59 5.34
C VAL A 71 -16.21 0.50 5.13
N ALA A 72 -15.58 0.08 6.23
CA ALA A 72 -14.65 -1.03 6.24
C ALA A 72 -15.39 -2.34 6.55
N LEU A 73 -15.06 -3.40 5.82
CA LEU A 73 -15.73 -4.69 5.88
C LEU A 73 -14.68 -5.79 5.94
N ASN A 74 -14.82 -6.71 6.89
CA ASN A 74 -14.10 -7.98 6.83
C ASN A 74 -14.69 -8.85 5.71
N VAL A 75 -13.81 -9.38 4.87
CA VAL A 75 -14.17 -10.26 3.75
C VAL A 75 -13.21 -11.43 3.68
N ALA A 76 -13.73 -12.64 3.51
CA ALA A 76 -12.90 -13.78 3.15
C ALA A 76 -12.83 -13.92 1.62
N VAL A 77 -11.63 -14.08 1.08
CA VAL A 77 -11.45 -14.47 -0.31
C VAL A 77 -11.89 -15.92 -0.47
N HIS A 78 -12.92 -16.18 -1.27
CA HIS A 78 -13.58 -17.48 -1.33
C HIS A 78 -12.61 -18.64 -1.64
N GLY A 79 -11.71 -18.45 -2.61
CA GLY A 79 -10.78 -19.50 -3.05
C GLY A 79 -9.65 -19.84 -2.06
N THR A 80 -9.26 -18.90 -1.20
CA THR A 80 -8.11 -19.06 -0.28
C THR A 80 -8.50 -19.08 1.19
N ARG A 81 -9.72 -18.68 1.52
CA ARG A 81 -10.22 -18.42 2.88
C ARG A 81 -9.40 -17.37 3.65
N GLU A 82 -8.57 -16.61 2.97
CA GLU A 82 -7.82 -15.53 3.59
C GLU A 82 -8.76 -14.37 3.92
N VAL A 83 -8.74 -13.94 5.18
CA VAL A 83 -9.52 -12.78 5.63
C VAL A 83 -8.77 -11.50 5.31
N LYS A 84 -9.44 -10.60 4.61
CA LYS A 84 -8.99 -9.27 4.21
C LYS A 84 -9.99 -8.22 4.68
N VAL A 85 -9.59 -6.97 4.60
CA VAL A 85 -10.43 -5.79 4.81
C VAL A 85 -10.64 -5.10 3.47
N MET A 86 -11.89 -4.74 3.18
CA MET A 86 -12.25 -3.94 2.03
C MET A 86 -12.92 -2.65 2.54
N GLU A 87 -12.41 -1.49 2.14
CA GLU A 87 -13.04 -0.20 2.41
C GLU A 87 -13.77 0.29 1.15
N GLN A 88 -15.05 0.64 1.29
CA GLN A 88 -15.88 1.10 0.17
C GLN A 88 -16.65 2.38 0.50
N ALA A 89 -17.11 3.06 -0.55
CA ALA A 89 -17.96 4.25 -0.44
C ALA A 89 -19.41 3.89 -0.05
N VAL A 90 -20.15 4.89 0.42
CA VAL A 90 -21.58 4.76 0.77
C VAL A 90 -22.45 4.18 -0.34
N THR A 91 -22.17 4.49 -1.62
CA THR A 91 -22.95 3.98 -2.75
C THR A 91 -22.86 2.45 -2.86
N PHE A 92 -21.66 1.90 -2.73
CA PHE A 92 -21.45 0.46 -2.69
C PHE A 92 -22.11 -0.16 -1.46
N PHE A 93 -22.03 0.50 -0.31
CA PHE A 93 -22.65 0.00 0.93
C PHE A 93 -24.18 -0.08 0.83
N ASN A 94 -24.83 0.90 0.18
CA ASN A 94 -26.27 0.84 -0.07
C ASN A 94 -26.66 -0.37 -0.92
N THR A 95 -25.91 -0.64 -2.00
CA THR A 95 -26.11 -1.86 -2.81
C THR A 95 -25.86 -3.13 -1.98
N LEU A 96 -24.85 -3.14 -1.11
CA LEU A 96 -24.59 -4.27 -0.22
C LEU A 96 -25.76 -4.53 0.75
N MET A 97 -26.43 -3.48 1.25
CA MET A 97 -27.61 -3.63 2.10
C MET A 97 -28.80 -4.27 1.37
N GLU A 98 -29.02 -3.90 0.10
CA GLU A 98 -30.04 -4.54 -0.74
C GLU A 98 -29.72 -6.03 -0.96
N LEU A 99 -28.45 -6.35 -1.23
CA LEU A 99 -28.00 -7.73 -1.38
C LEU A 99 -28.11 -8.52 -0.07
N ARG A 100 -27.82 -7.91 1.08
CA ARG A 100 -28.01 -8.52 2.40
C ARG A 100 -29.47 -8.89 2.61
N ALA A 101 -30.40 -7.97 2.32
CA ALA A 101 -31.82 -8.22 2.49
C ALA A 101 -32.34 -9.33 1.56
N LYS A 102 -31.82 -9.40 0.33
CA LYS A 102 -32.30 -10.33 -0.70
C LYS A 102 -31.67 -11.73 -0.62
N TYR A 103 -30.37 -11.81 -0.38
CA TYR A 103 -29.60 -13.07 -0.48
C TYR A 103 -29.08 -13.57 0.87
N GLY A 104 -28.88 -12.67 1.85
CA GLY A 104 -28.11 -12.94 3.05
C GLY A 104 -26.61 -12.97 2.72
N LEU A 105 -25.83 -12.09 3.36
CA LEU A 105 -24.40 -11.97 3.07
C LEU A 105 -23.60 -13.19 3.54
N GLU A 106 -24.11 -13.88 4.55
CA GLU A 106 -23.54 -15.09 5.13
C GLU A 106 -23.83 -16.35 4.32
N LYS A 107 -24.77 -16.28 3.37
CA LYS A 107 -25.26 -17.42 2.58
C LYS A 107 -24.68 -17.47 1.17
N TRP A 108 -24.05 -16.38 0.73
CA TRP A 108 -23.60 -16.19 -0.64
C TRP A 108 -22.17 -15.67 -0.68
N ALA A 109 -21.43 -16.13 -1.68
CA ALA A 109 -20.25 -15.42 -2.14
C ALA A 109 -20.66 -14.40 -3.22
N PHE A 110 -19.93 -13.29 -3.27
CA PHE A 110 -20.19 -12.18 -4.17
C PHE A 110 -18.94 -11.88 -4.99
N GLU A 111 -19.10 -11.69 -6.29
CA GLU A 111 -18.06 -11.12 -7.12
C GLU A 111 -18.02 -9.61 -6.91
N VAL A 112 -16.86 -9.10 -6.50
CA VAL A 112 -16.54 -7.68 -6.49
C VAL A 112 -15.60 -7.40 -7.65
N LYS A 113 -15.98 -6.43 -8.49
CA LYS A 113 -15.20 -6.04 -9.67
C LYS A 113 -14.91 -4.56 -9.65
N ARG A 114 -13.64 -4.19 -9.87
CA ARG A 114 -13.22 -2.81 -10.10
C ARG A 114 -13.38 -2.43 -11.57
N ARG A 115 -13.86 -1.22 -11.82
CA ARG A 115 -13.82 -0.54 -13.12
C ARG A 115 -13.10 0.80 -12.96
N GLY A 116 -12.13 1.08 -13.82
CA GLY A 116 -11.29 2.27 -13.76
C GLY A 116 -9.84 1.94 -13.43
N ALA A 117 -8.93 2.64 -14.11
CA ALA A 117 -7.49 2.45 -13.98
C ALA A 117 -6.96 2.89 -12.62
N ALA A 118 -5.72 2.48 -12.28
CA ALA A 118 -5.02 2.98 -11.10
C ALA A 118 -5.02 4.52 -11.08
N LYS A 119 -5.40 5.12 -9.95
CA LYS A 119 -5.50 6.58 -9.76
C LYS A 119 -6.58 7.28 -10.60
N ASP A 120 -7.47 6.54 -11.26
CA ASP A 120 -8.64 7.12 -11.93
C ASP A 120 -9.66 7.59 -10.88
N THR A 121 -10.01 8.88 -10.94
CA THR A 121 -11.01 9.50 -10.06
C THR A 121 -12.43 9.00 -10.31
N LYS A 122 -12.65 8.31 -11.45
CA LYS A 122 -13.92 7.66 -11.80
C LYS A 122 -13.90 6.16 -11.52
N THR A 123 -12.96 5.67 -10.71
CA THR A 123 -12.95 4.28 -10.28
C THR A 123 -14.28 3.93 -9.59
N THR A 124 -14.94 2.89 -10.08
CA THR A 124 -16.17 2.34 -9.52
C THR A 124 -15.99 0.87 -9.18
N TYR A 125 -16.80 0.39 -8.25
CA TYR A 125 -16.87 -1.02 -7.89
C TYR A 125 -18.28 -1.52 -8.11
N SER A 126 -18.41 -2.71 -8.71
CA SER A 126 -19.67 -3.44 -8.80
C SER A 126 -19.61 -4.66 -7.90
N ILE A 127 -20.75 -5.03 -7.34
CA ILE A 127 -20.94 -6.24 -6.54
C ILE A 127 -22.13 -7.03 -7.08
N LEU A 128 -21.94 -8.32 -7.31
CA LEU A 128 -22.96 -9.22 -7.83
C LEU A 128 -22.92 -10.55 -7.07
N PRO A 129 -24.07 -11.23 -6.87
CA PRO A 129 -24.06 -12.59 -6.33
C PRO A 129 -23.31 -13.52 -7.30
N ASP A 130 -22.37 -14.32 -6.78
CA ASP A 130 -21.62 -15.32 -7.55
C ASP A 130 -22.22 -16.71 -7.36
N ARG A 131 -22.20 -17.21 -6.12
CA ARG A 131 -22.70 -18.54 -5.78
C ARG A 131 -23.27 -18.59 -4.37
N GLN A 132 -24.22 -19.50 -4.17
CA GLN A 132 -24.69 -19.85 -2.84
C GLN A 132 -23.66 -20.75 -2.15
N LEU A 133 -23.42 -20.51 -0.86
CA LEU A 133 -22.53 -21.31 -0.04
C LEU A 133 -23.27 -22.56 0.46
N THR A 134 -22.56 -23.68 0.51
CA THR A 134 -23.02 -24.87 1.23
C THR A 134 -23.01 -24.64 2.75
N GLN A 135 -23.71 -25.47 3.51
CA GLN A 135 -23.74 -25.36 4.97
C GLN A 135 -22.34 -25.51 5.60
N GLU A 136 -21.52 -26.40 5.05
CA GLU A 136 -20.14 -26.60 5.47
C GLU A 136 -19.27 -25.37 5.19
N GLU A 137 -19.42 -24.76 4.00
CA GLU A 137 -18.72 -23.52 3.66
C GLU A 137 -19.16 -22.36 4.56
N MET A 138 -20.46 -22.19 4.80
CA MET A 138 -20.97 -21.16 5.71
C MET A 138 -20.33 -21.30 7.09
N ALA A 139 -20.33 -22.51 7.66
CA ALA A 139 -19.70 -22.76 8.96
C ALA A 139 -18.19 -22.49 8.93
N ALA A 140 -17.50 -22.90 7.87
CA ALA A 140 -16.06 -22.69 7.73
C ALA A 140 -15.69 -21.21 7.61
N PHE A 141 -16.45 -20.41 6.85
CA PHE A 141 -16.21 -18.97 6.71
C PHE A 141 -16.54 -18.19 7.99
N GLN A 142 -17.61 -18.55 8.70
CA GLN A 142 -17.98 -17.91 9.97
C GLN A 142 -16.98 -18.21 11.10
N ALA A 143 -16.25 -19.32 11.03
CA ALA A 143 -15.21 -19.67 11.98
C ALA A 143 -13.87 -18.93 11.75
N LEU A 144 -13.73 -18.16 10.66
CA LEU A 144 -12.50 -17.44 10.37
C LEU A 144 -12.27 -16.28 11.33
N GLN A 145 -11.01 -16.11 11.73
CA GLN A 145 -10.59 -14.98 12.57
C GLN A 145 -10.64 -13.68 11.75
N GLN A 146 -11.47 -12.74 12.21
CA GLN A 146 -11.64 -11.43 11.59
C GLN A 146 -10.54 -10.45 12.01
N HIS A 147 -10.27 -9.44 11.17
CA HIS A 147 -9.44 -8.31 11.58
C HIS A 147 -10.22 -7.44 12.57
N ASP A 148 -9.54 -7.01 13.63
CA ASP A 148 -10.03 -5.98 14.55
C ASP A 148 -9.91 -4.62 13.86
N LEU A 149 -10.98 -4.19 13.18
CA LEU A 149 -11.01 -2.98 12.36
C LEU A 149 -10.62 -1.73 13.17
N PRO A 150 -11.16 -1.48 14.39
CA PRO A 150 -10.71 -0.38 15.23
C PRO A 150 -9.19 -0.39 15.50
N LYS A 151 -8.62 -1.54 15.90
CA LYS A 151 -7.17 -1.64 16.16
C LYS A 151 -6.34 -1.44 14.90
N LEU A 152 -6.81 -1.95 13.76
CA LEU A 152 -6.13 -1.83 12.48
C LEU A 152 -5.98 -0.36 12.07
N TYR A 153 -7.06 0.43 12.16
CA TYR A 153 -7.00 1.86 11.87
C TYR A 153 -6.23 2.67 12.93
N ALA A 154 -6.30 2.27 14.21
CA ALA A 154 -5.49 2.91 15.25
C ALA A 154 -3.98 2.71 15.00
N ALA A 155 -3.58 1.52 14.56
CA ALA A 155 -2.21 1.23 14.19
C ALA A 155 -1.76 2.04 12.96
N GLU A 156 -2.60 2.18 11.93
CA GLU A 156 -2.33 3.03 10.76
C GLU A 156 -2.19 4.51 11.14
N ALA A 157 -3.03 5.01 12.04
CA ALA A 157 -2.94 6.38 12.55
C ALA A 157 -1.65 6.62 13.36
N ALA A 158 -1.26 5.67 14.21
CA ALA A 158 -0.02 5.75 14.99
C ALA A 158 1.23 5.71 14.09
N ALA A 159 1.20 4.89 13.03
CA ALA A 159 2.27 4.85 12.04
C ALA A 159 2.38 6.19 11.27
N ALA A 160 1.24 6.81 10.91
CA ALA A 160 1.21 8.11 10.25
C ALA A 160 1.60 9.29 11.17
N ALA A 161 1.42 9.16 12.49
CA ALA A 161 1.80 10.19 13.46
C ALA A 161 3.29 10.10 13.87
N SER A 162 3.86 8.90 13.84
CA SER A 162 5.29 8.67 14.11
C SER A 162 6.19 8.95 12.90
N SER A 163 5.62 9.11 11.70
CA SER A 163 6.32 9.68 10.56
C SER A 163 6.48 11.20 10.72
N THR A 164 7.59 11.62 11.30
CA THR A 164 8.19 12.93 11.00
C THR A 164 8.32 13.07 9.48
N PRO A 165 8.15 14.27 8.88
CA PRO A 165 8.14 14.43 7.43
C PRO A 165 9.55 14.20 6.86
N THR A 166 9.86 12.93 6.59
CA THR A 166 10.93 12.50 5.71
C THR A 166 10.26 11.61 4.67
N GLY A 167 10.43 11.99 3.40
CA GLY A 167 9.57 11.57 2.31
C GLY A 167 9.52 10.06 2.08
N THR A 168 8.29 9.60 1.81
CA THR A 168 7.94 8.53 0.87
C THR A 168 8.48 7.13 1.17
N SER A 169 7.75 6.37 1.99
CA SER A 169 7.97 4.92 2.13
C SER A 169 7.45 4.13 0.91
N SER A 170 8.43 3.68 0.13
CA SER A 170 8.70 2.28 -0.18
C SER A 170 7.54 1.35 -0.55
N ASN A 171 7.33 1.15 -1.85
CA ASN A 171 6.86 -0.13 -2.40
C ASN A 171 7.99 -0.71 -3.25
N ALA A 172 8.99 -1.33 -2.60
CA ALA A 172 10.13 -1.93 -3.28
C ALA A 172 10.06 -3.46 -3.22
N LYS A 173 9.71 -4.10 -4.34
CA LYS A 173 9.89 -5.55 -4.54
C LYS A 173 11.40 -5.87 -4.49
N ALA A 174 11.76 -6.94 -3.78
CA ALA A 174 13.15 -7.39 -3.68
C ALA A 174 13.64 -7.87 -5.06
N GLY A 175 14.59 -7.14 -5.66
CA GLY A 175 15.29 -7.54 -6.89
C GLY A 175 15.21 -6.55 -8.05
N GLU A 176 14.35 -5.53 -7.99
CA GLU A 176 14.30 -4.49 -9.02
C GLU A 176 15.41 -3.45 -8.76
N PRO A 177 16.13 -2.96 -9.79
CA PRO A 177 17.14 -1.91 -9.61
C PRO A 177 16.49 -0.62 -9.10
N VAL A 178 17.26 0.18 -8.38
CA VAL A 178 16.81 1.45 -7.81
C VAL A 178 16.26 2.37 -8.91
N ASP A 179 15.21 3.12 -8.59
CA ASP A 179 14.57 4.04 -9.52
C ASP A 179 15.58 4.98 -10.20
N VAL A 180 15.40 5.23 -11.50
CA VAL A 180 16.34 6.00 -12.33
C VAL A 180 16.55 7.41 -11.80
N LYS A 181 15.51 8.04 -11.25
CA LYS A 181 15.59 9.39 -10.67
C LYS A 181 16.38 9.40 -9.38
N LEU A 182 16.20 8.36 -8.55
CA LEU A 182 16.98 8.18 -7.32
C LEU A 182 18.45 7.88 -7.63
N ALA A 183 18.73 7.02 -8.61
CA ALA A 183 20.09 6.76 -9.07
C ALA A 183 20.79 8.02 -9.61
N GLN A 184 20.08 8.86 -10.36
CA GLN A 184 20.61 10.13 -10.88
C GLN A 184 20.90 11.14 -9.76
N ALA A 185 20.01 11.24 -8.77
CA ALA A 185 20.22 12.10 -7.61
C ALA A 185 21.47 11.69 -6.83
N MET A 186 21.62 10.38 -6.57
CA MET A 186 22.79 9.84 -5.87
C MET A 186 24.08 10.02 -6.69
N ALA A 187 24.03 9.81 -8.01
CA ALA A 187 25.17 10.06 -8.89
C ALA A 187 25.59 11.53 -8.90
N THR A 188 24.64 12.45 -8.77
CA THR A 188 24.91 13.89 -8.72
C THR A 188 25.58 14.28 -7.40
N ALA A 189 25.08 13.75 -6.28
CA ALA A 189 25.67 13.98 -4.97
C ALA A 189 27.08 13.36 -4.84
N LEU A 190 27.26 12.12 -5.29
CA LEU A 190 28.56 11.45 -5.27
C LEU A 190 29.60 12.09 -6.21
N LYS A 191 29.18 12.74 -7.30
CA LYS A 191 30.09 13.45 -8.23
C LYS A 191 30.77 14.66 -7.57
N GLY A 192 30.19 15.22 -6.51
CA GLY A 192 30.78 16.31 -5.73
C GLY A 192 31.78 15.86 -4.67
N LEU A 193 31.96 14.56 -4.46
CA LEU A 193 32.80 14.00 -3.38
C LEU A 193 34.14 13.49 -3.90
N PRO A 194 35.18 13.38 -3.04
CA PRO A 194 36.43 12.76 -3.42
C PRO A 194 36.24 11.29 -3.80
N ARG A 195 37.12 10.79 -4.67
CA ARG A 195 37.06 9.44 -5.23
C ARG A 195 36.97 8.34 -4.16
N GLU A 196 37.64 8.54 -3.03
CA GLU A 196 37.60 7.63 -1.87
C GLU A 196 36.18 7.44 -1.30
N ALA A 197 35.36 8.50 -1.28
CA ALA A 197 33.97 8.43 -0.81
C ALA A 197 33.09 7.61 -1.78
N VAL A 198 33.36 7.72 -3.08
CA VAL A 198 32.69 6.92 -4.12
C VAL A 198 33.08 5.44 -4.00
N ASP A 199 34.35 5.15 -3.76
CA ASP A 199 34.83 3.77 -3.58
C ASP A 199 34.25 3.12 -2.31
N ARG A 200 34.19 3.86 -1.19
CA ARG A 200 33.51 3.42 0.05
C ARG A 200 32.02 3.12 -0.18
N PHE A 201 31.36 3.96 -0.96
CA PHE A 201 29.96 3.77 -1.34
C PHE A 201 29.76 2.47 -2.12
N LEU A 202 30.54 2.23 -3.17
CA LEU A 202 30.44 1.01 -3.98
C LEU A 202 30.76 -0.25 -3.17
N GLN A 203 31.78 -0.19 -2.31
CA GLN A 203 32.16 -1.30 -1.44
C GLN A 203 31.07 -1.65 -0.42
N LYS A 204 30.43 -0.64 0.20
CA LYS A 204 29.37 -0.86 1.21
C LYS A 204 28.15 -1.57 0.65
N PHE A 205 27.79 -1.27 -0.60
CA PHE A 205 26.63 -1.87 -1.25
C PHE A 205 26.96 -3.09 -2.12
N GLY A 206 28.25 -3.40 -2.32
CA GLY A 206 28.70 -4.55 -3.11
C GLY A 206 28.31 -4.44 -4.59
N VAL A 207 28.24 -3.22 -5.13
CA VAL A 207 27.79 -2.93 -6.49
C VAL A 207 28.89 -2.28 -7.31
N GLN A 208 28.91 -2.52 -8.63
CA GLN A 208 29.85 -1.84 -9.53
C GLN A 208 29.32 -0.49 -10.00
N ARG A 209 28.00 -0.29 -10.05
CA ARG A 209 27.35 0.97 -10.45
C ARG A 209 26.20 1.30 -9.52
N ILE A 210 25.93 2.59 -9.34
CA ILE A 210 24.81 3.10 -8.51
C ILE A 210 23.46 2.53 -8.98
N ARG A 211 23.31 2.25 -10.28
CA ARG A 211 22.08 1.68 -10.86
C ARG A 211 21.86 0.21 -10.49
N ASP A 212 22.89 -0.50 -10.04
CA ASP A 212 22.81 -1.91 -9.67
C ASP A 212 22.34 -2.08 -8.22
N ILE A 213 22.07 -0.98 -7.51
CA ILE A 213 21.55 -1.00 -6.14
C ILE A 213 20.11 -1.53 -6.19
N PRO A 214 19.77 -2.55 -5.38
CA PRO A 214 18.39 -3.00 -5.26
C PRO A 214 17.48 -1.87 -4.75
N ALA A 215 16.27 -1.76 -5.30
CA ALA A 215 15.27 -0.77 -4.88
C ALA A 215 14.96 -0.84 -3.38
N SER A 216 15.00 -2.06 -2.80
CA SER A 216 14.85 -2.28 -1.35
C SER A 216 15.95 -1.65 -0.49
N LYS A 217 17.11 -1.34 -1.09
CA LYS A 217 18.23 -0.65 -0.44
C LYS A 217 18.38 0.79 -0.91
N GLY A 218 17.47 1.31 -1.74
CA GLY A 218 17.57 2.65 -2.32
C GLY A 218 17.59 3.76 -1.27
N GLU A 219 16.70 3.69 -0.27
CA GLU A 219 16.64 4.66 0.82
C GLU A 219 17.87 4.59 1.73
N LEU A 220 18.35 3.37 2.06
CA LEU A 220 19.59 3.18 2.82
C LEU A 220 20.82 3.70 2.07
N ALA A 221 20.85 3.52 0.75
CA ALA A 221 21.93 4.02 -0.09
C ALA A 221 21.89 5.54 -0.19
N ARG A 222 20.71 6.14 -0.32
CA ARG A 222 20.55 7.60 -0.27
C ARG A 222 21.03 8.18 1.07
N ALA A 223 20.57 7.63 2.19
CA ALA A 223 20.99 8.08 3.52
C ALA A 223 22.50 7.97 3.71
N TYR A 224 23.13 6.93 3.13
CA TYR A 224 24.58 6.80 3.19
C TYR A 224 25.30 7.83 2.31
N VAL A 225 24.77 8.16 1.13
CA VAL A 225 25.28 9.28 0.33
C VAL A 225 25.17 10.58 1.11
N ASP A 226 24.04 10.85 1.77
CA ASP A 226 23.87 12.05 2.58
C ASP A 226 24.87 12.10 3.75
N SER A 227 25.20 10.95 4.36
CA SER A 227 26.24 10.87 5.39
C SER A 227 27.65 11.12 4.85
N LEU A 228 27.96 10.65 3.64
CA LEU A 228 29.24 10.92 2.98
C LEU A 228 29.31 12.39 2.54
N VAL A 229 28.20 12.98 2.08
CA VAL A 229 28.15 14.41 1.79
C VAL A 229 28.39 15.22 3.06
N ALA A 230 27.80 14.85 4.19
CA ALA A 230 28.04 15.53 5.47
C ALA A 230 29.49 15.37 5.98
N GLU A 231 30.08 14.17 5.85
CA GLU A 231 31.46 13.87 6.28
C GLU A 231 32.50 14.67 5.46
N TYR A 232 32.22 14.88 4.17
CA TYR A 232 33.13 15.57 3.24
C TYR A 232 32.66 17.00 2.86
N SER A 233 31.61 17.52 3.51
CA SER A 233 31.16 18.90 3.33
C SER A 233 32.15 19.87 4.02
N PRO A 234 32.54 20.98 3.37
CA PRO A 234 33.64 21.85 3.82
C PRO A 234 33.40 22.62 5.14
N GLU A 235 32.33 22.37 5.89
CA GLU A 235 32.10 22.97 7.22
C GLU A 235 32.77 22.21 8.38
N SER A 236 33.49 21.12 8.12
CA SER A 236 34.30 20.41 9.14
C SER A 236 35.81 20.76 9.11
N VAL A 237 36.22 21.73 8.29
CA VAL A 237 37.62 22.22 8.24
C VAL A 237 37.65 23.71 8.63
N ALA A 238 37.23 24.02 9.86
CA ALA A 238 37.67 25.24 10.52
C ALA A 238 38.97 24.92 11.29
N ASP A 239 39.96 25.81 11.14
CA ASP A 239 41.30 25.83 11.74
C ASP A 239 42.44 25.09 11.00
N VAL A 240 42.90 25.68 9.89
CA VAL A 240 44.32 26.10 9.77
C VAL A 240 44.37 27.37 8.90
N ASP A 241 44.67 28.51 9.51
CA ASP A 241 45.10 29.72 8.81
C ASP A 241 46.55 29.52 8.28
N PRO A 242 46.80 29.55 6.95
CA PRO A 242 48.14 29.39 6.41
C PRO A 242 48.95 30.70 6.31
N PHE A 243 48.40 31.86 6.67
CA PHE A 243 49.13 33.15 6.64
C PHE A 243 48.61 34.15 7.69
N GLY A 244 48.92 33.92 8.96
CA GLY A 244 48.73 34.94 10.00
C GLY A 244 49.78 36.06 9.94
N PRO A 245 49.46 37.31 10.36
CA PRO A 245 50.46 38.31 10.74
C PRO A 245 51.08 38.04 12.12
#